data_AF-A0A7V2CWL3-F1
#
_entry.id   AF-A0A7V2CWL3-F1
#
_cell.length_a   1.000
_cell.length_b   1.000
_cell.length_c   1.000
_cell.angle_alpha   90.00
_cell.angle_beta   90.00
_cell.angle_gamma   90.00
#
_symmetry.space_group_name_H-M   'P 1'
#
loop_
_entity.id
_entity.type
_entity.pdbx_description
1 polymer ?
#
loop_
_entity_poly.entity_id
_entity_poly.type
_entity_poly.pdbx_seq_one_letter_code
_entity_poly.pdbx_strand_id
1 'polypeptide(L)'
;MHLRALSQAKGIALSLRLYAGDHDGRYPVSSVVASDGSYAGLLDGEATDANASLRPLVPDYVPGEKLFWVAGSPWTPRLPDELVGPGRTLADGENHWAYVPGLTLEDPDDYPLLADGFAVGRPGVYDKQSLRRKGWKGGRAERAIVVRNNQSAALVRMVQTGEFWIVLRAPAPAPPENLFSVSANGGQWIPRDPVNPLPPPTSR
;
A
#
# COMPACT_ATOMS: atom_id res chain seq x y z
N MET A 1 0.19 -2.25 19.06
CA MET A 1 0.76 -2.57 17.74
C MET A 1 -0.06 -2.00 16.59
N HIS A 2 -1.39 -2.19 16.55
CA HIS A 2 -2.27 -1.58 15.52
C HIS A 2 -2.15 -0.06 15.43
N LEU A 3 -2.12 0.63 16.57
CA LEU A 3 -1.99 2.08 16.61
C LEU A 3 -0.68 2.59 15.99
N ARG A 4 0.41 1.80 16.07
CA ARG A 4 1.68 2.16 15.46
C ARG A 4 1.61 2.03 13.94
N ALA A 5 1.13 0.89 13.43
CA ALA A 5 0.95 0.69 11.99
C ALA A 5 -0.03 1.71 11.40
N LEU A 6 -1.12 2.03 12.10
CA LEU A 6 -2.08 3.05 11.67
C LEU A 6 -1.48 4.46 11.69
N SER A 7 -0.62 4.78 12.67
CA SER A 7 0.14 6.03 12.68
C SER A 7 1.15 6.10 11.51
N GLN A 8 1.87 5.01 11.25
CA GLN A 8 2.79 4.89 10.12
C GLN A 8 2.05 5.09 8.78
N ALA A 9 0.91 4.42 8.59
CA ALA A 9 0.07 4.58 7.40
C ALA A 9 -0.38 6.04 7.17
N LYS A 10 -0.77 6.74 8.24
CA LYS A 10 -1.10 8.17 8.18
C LYS A 10 0.10 9.03 7.80
N GLY A 11 1.30 8.71 8.32
CA GLY A 11 2.54 9.37 7.93
C GLY A 11 2.82 9.22 6.44
N ILE A 12 2.67 8.00 5.90
CA ILE A 12 2.84 7.73 4.46
C ILE A 12 1.80 8.48 3.63
N ALA A 13 0.54 8.49 4.05
CA ALA A 13 -0.52 9.23 3.36
C ALA A 13 -0.30 10.74 3.38
N LEU A 14 0.32 11.28 4.43
CA LEU A 14 0.77 12.66 4.46
C LEU A 14 1.88 12.91 3.45
N SER A 15 2.91 12.06 3.43
CA SER A 15 3.99 12.14 2.44
C SER A 15 3.48 12.05 1.00
N LEU A 16 2.51 11.17 0.72
CA LEU A 16 1.85 11.06 -0.58
C LEU A 16 1.17 12.37 -0.99
N ARG A 17 0.48 13.04 -0.07
CA ARG A 17 -0.19 14.32 -0.35
C ARG A 17 0.79 15.46 -0.54
N LEU A 18 1.87 15.50 0.23
CA LEU A 18 2.95 16.47 0.04
C LEU A 18 3.60 16.29 -1.33
N TYR A 19 3.93 15.04 -1.70
CA TYR A 19 4.40 14.69 -3.03
C TYR A 19 3.43 15.18 -4.11
N ALA A 20 2.14 14.84 -4.00
CA ALA A 20 1.16 15.28 -4.97
C ALA A 20 1.05 16.82 -5.06
N GLY A 21 1.25 17.54 -3.96
CA GLY A 21 1.30 19.02 -3.95
C GLY A 21 2.43 19.59 -4.82
N ASP A 22 3.56 18.89 -4.89
CA ASP A 22 4.73 19.28 -5.72
C ASP A 22 4.65 18.71 -7.16
N HIS A 23 3.70 17.81 -7.43
CA HIS A 23 3.58 17.04 -8.67
C HIS A 23 2.19 17.18 -9.31
N ASP A 24 1.69 18.41 -9.46
CA ASP A 24 0.42 18.74 -10.14
C ASP A 24 -0.79 17.94 -9.64
N GLY A 25 -0.84 17.68 -8.34
CA GLY A 25 -1.90 16.91 -7.70
C GLY A 25 -1.85 15.40 -7.95
N ARG A 26 -0.80 14.86 -8.58
CA ARG A 26 -0.68 13.43 -8.92
C ARG A 26 0.12 12.67 -7.86
N TYR A 27 -0.39 11.53 -7.44
CA TYR A 27 0.39 10.63 -6.57
C TYR A 27 1.44 9.84 -7.38
N PRO A 28 2.45 9.27 -6.71
CA PRO A 28 3.43 8.38 -7.32
C PRO A 28 2.78 7.20 -8.06
N VAL A 29 3.15 6.95 -9.31
CA VAL A 29 2.66 5.79 -10.08
C VAL A 29 3.72 4.70 -10.08
N SER A 30 4.89 5.00 -10.63
CA SER A 30 6.08 4.16 -10.59
C SER A 30 7.29 5.06 -10.66
N SER A 31 8.38 4.65 -10.02
CA SER A 31 9.62 5.39 -10.04
C SER A 31 10.59 4.83 -11.08
N VAL A 32 11.16 5.71 -11.89
CA VAL A 32 12.37 5.42 -12.68
C VAL A 32 13.55 6.02 -11.95
N VAL A 33 14.67 5.31 -11.94
CA VAL A 33 15.93 5.90 -11.48
C VAL A 33 16.57 6.64 -12.66
N ALA A 34 16.80 7.94 -12.50
CA ALA A 34 17.52 8.76 -13.47
C ALA A 34 18.99 8.33 -13.53
N SER A 35 19.68 8.73 -14.59
CA SER A 35 21.11 8.47 -14.76
C SER A 35 21.99 9.03 -13.63
N ASP A 36 21.50 10.01 -12.86
CA ASP A 36 22.17 10.60 -11.71
C ASP A 36 21.85 9.90 -10.37
N GLY A 37 21.06 8.83 -10.41
CA GLY A 37 20.65 8.08 -9.23
C GLY A 37 19.45 8.67 -8.47
N SER A 38 18.90 9.81 -8.92
CA SER A 38 17.66 10.36 -8.36
C SER A 38 16.43 9.63 -8.90
N TYR A 39 15.30 9.69 -8.20
CA TYR A 39 14.03 9.22 -8.76
C TYR A 39 13.52 10.22 -9.81
N ALA A 40 13.61 9.82 -11.09
CA ALA A 40 13.41 10.63 -12.30
C ALA A 40 11.97 11.10 -12.57
N GLY A 41 11.08 11.04 -11.58
CA GLY A 41 9.66 11.32 -11.75
C GLY A 41 8.82 10.13 -12.25
N LEU A 42 7.53 10.42 -12.42
CA LEU A 42 6.48 9.47 -12.76
C LEU A 42 6.68 8.93 -14.18
N LEU A 43 6.73 7.61 -14.33
CA LEU A 43 6.24 7.04 -15.58
C LEU A 43 4.72 6.98 -15.51
N ASP A 44 4.05 7.44 -16.56
CA ASP A 44 2.66 7.06 -16.86
C ASP A 44 2.51 5.54 -17.13
N GLY A 45 3.61 4.79 -17.08
CA GLY A 45 3.68 3.33 -17.19
C GLY A 45 2.99 2.59 -16.04
N GLU A 46 2.84 1.28 -16.19
CA GLU A 46 2.22 0.42 -15.17
C GLU A 46 3.11 0.35 -13.93
N ALA A 47 2.52 0.59 -12.76
CA ALA A 47 3.17 0.30 -11.49
C ALA A 47 3.31 -1.23 -11.37
N THR A 48 4.53 -1.72 -11.18
CA THR A 48 4.79 -3.16 -11.03
C THR A 48 4.53 -3.63 -9.60
N ASP A 49 4.84 -2.78 -8.63
CA ASP A 49 4.80 -3.09 -7.21
C ASP A 49 4.72 -1.80 -6.37
N ALA A 50 4.26 -1.93 -5.13
CA ALA A 50 4.10 -0.79 -4.23
C ALA A 50 5.44 -0.18 -3.80
N ASN A 51 6.55 -0.94 -3.82
CA ASN A 51 7.85 -0.40 -3.45
C ASN A 51 8.29 0.64 -4.48
N ALA A 52 8.19 0.31 -5.77
CA ALA A 52 8.49 1.23 -6.87
C ALA A 52 7.67 2.51 -6.80
N SER A 53 6.38 2.44 -6.45
CA SER A 53 5.53 3.63 -6.29
C SER A 53 5.91 4.45 -5.06
N LEU A 54 6.27 3.82 -3.94
CA LEU A 54 6.47 4.52 -2.66
C LEU A 54 7.91 5.01 -2.41
N ARG A 55 8.90 4.53 -3.17
CA ARG A 55 10.31 4.94 -3.11
C ARG A 55 10.54 6.46 -3.15
N PRO A 56 9.88 7.25 -4.02
CA PRO A 56 10.07 8.70 -4.07
C PRO A 56 9.71 9.44 -2.77
N LEU A 57 8.99 8.79 -1.85
CA LEU A 57 8.62 9.38 -0.56
C LEU A 57 9.76 9.31 0.47
N VAL A 58 10.81 8.54 0.20
CA VAL A 58 11.98 8.41 1.07
C VAL A 58 13.10 9.28 0.51
N PRO A 59 13.48 10.37 1.20
CA PRO A 59 14.59 11.20 0.75
C PRO A 59 15.93 10.49 0.92
N ASP A 60 16.86 10.69 -0.01
CA ASP A 60 18.18 10.03 -0.01
C ASP A 60 19.11 10.48 1.12
N TYR A 61 18.72 11.48 1.91
CA TYR A 61 19.53 12.08 2.97
C TYR A 61 19.04 11.76 4.39
N VAL A 62 17.94 11.01 4.56
CA VAL A 62 17.45 10.60 5.89
C VAL A 62 17.04 9.13 5.88
N PRO A 63 17.49 8.32 6.86
CA PRO A 63 16.93 7.00 7.14
C PRO A 63 15.42 7.10 7.39
N GLY A 64 14.61 6.57 6.46
CA GLY A 64 13.15 6.75 6.45
C GLY A 64 12.34 5.45 6.29
N GLU A 65 12.99 4.32 6.06
CA GLU A 65 12.33 3.08 5.63
C GLU A 65 11.54 2.43 6.77
N LYS A 66 11.92 2.71 8.02
CA LYS A 66 11.18 2.30 9.21
C LYS A 66 9.72 2.74 9.22
N LEU A 67 9.35 3.76 8.45
CA LEU A 67 7.97 4.18 8.28
C LEU A 67 7.14 3.12 7.53
N PHE A 68 7.76 2.42 6.57
CA PHE A 68 7.16 1.39 5.74
C PHE A 68 7.19 0.00 6.39
N TRP A 69 8.04 -0.18 7.40
CA TRP A 69 8.17 -1.40 8.16
C TRP A 69 7.08 -1.59 9.22
N VAL A 70 6.41 -2.74 9.19
CA VAL A 70 5.46 -3.16 10.24
C VAL A 70 5.95 -4.44 10.91
N ALA A 71 6.26 -4.34 12.21
CA ALA A 71 6.75 -5.45 12.99
C ALA A 71 5.88 -6.71 12.81
N GLY A 72 6.53 -7.86 12.61
CA GLY A 72 5.84 -9.15 12.53
C GLY A 72 4.91 -9.35 11.34
N SER A 73 4.89 -8.43 10.37
CA SER A 73 4.23 -8.64 9.07
C SER A 73 4.95 -9.75 8.28
N PRO A 74 4.22 -10.57 7.47
CA PRO A 74 4.84 -11.45 6.48
C PRO A 74 5.60 -10.70 5.40
N TRP A 75 5.18 -9.47 5.08
CA TRP A 75 5.79 -8.62 4.08
C TRP A 75 7.08 -8.00 4.57
N THR A 76 7.19 -7.72 5.87
CA THR A 76 8.40 -7.13 6.47
C THR A 76 8.92 -7.95 7.65
N PRO A 77 9.47 -9.16 7.40
CA PRO A 77 9.86 -10.09 8.46
C PRO A 77 11.13 -9.64 9.21
N ARG A 78 11.94 -8.77 8.61
CA ARG A 78 13.19 -8.22 9.16
C ARG A 78 13.08 -6.71 9.26
N LEU A 79 13.89 -6.09 10.11
CA LEU A 79 14.04 -4.63 10.11
C LEU A 79 14.63 -4.19 8.75
N PRO A 80 14.25 -3.00 8.25
CA PRO A 80 14.87 -2.44 7.06
C PRO A 80 16.36 -2.17 7.33
N ASP A 81 17.18 -2.24 6.29
CA ASP A 81 18.62 -1.96 6.38
C ASP A 81 18.93 -0.45 6.43
N GLU A 82 17.93 0.40 6.17
CA GLU A 82 18.01 1.86 6.14
C GLU A 82 18.96 2.39 5.05
N LEU A 83 19.22 1.59 4.00
CA LEU A 83 20.01 1.99 2.85
C LEU A 83 19.13 2.66 1.81
N VAL A 84 19.33 3.96 1.65
CA VAL A 84 18.64 4.77 0.64
C VAL A 84 19.48 4.93 -0.62
N GLY A 85 18.83 4.94 -1.78
CA GLY A 85 19.41 5.14 -3.11
C GLY A 85 18.88 4.15 -4.15
N PRO A 86 19.37 4.26 -5.40
CA PRO A 86 18.97 3.39 -6.52
C PRO A 86 18.96 1.90 -6.20
N GLY A 87 17.79 1.28 -6.26
CA GLY A 87 17.62 -0.15 -6.02
C GLY A 87 17.92 -0.61 -4.58
N ARG A 88 18.11 0.34 -3.65
CA ARG A 88 18.29 0.10 -2.21
C ARG A 88 17.05 0.52 -1.44
N THR A 89 16.52 1.71 -1.72
CA THR A 89 15.33 2.22 -1.05
C THR A 89 14.14 1.27 -1.23
N LEU A 90 13.49 0.87 -0.14
CA LEU A 90 12.40 -0.08 -0.08
C LEU A 90 12.71 -1.34 -0.89
N ALA A 91 13.76 -2.06 -0.49
CA ALA A 91 14.10 -3.34 -1.07
C ALA A 91 13.04 -4.41 -0.75
N ASP A 92 13.23 -5.59 -1.33
CA ASP A 92 12.37 -6.75 -1.14
C ASP A 92 12.24 -7.08 0.36
N GLY A 93 11.01 -7.08 0.86
CA GLY A 93 10.75 -7.35 2.27
C GLY A 93 10.88 -6.15 3.22
N GLU A 94 10.99 -4.92 2.72
CA GLU A 94 11.11 -3.71 3.55
C GLU A 94 9.85 -2.84 3.56
N ASN A 95 8.92 -3.10 2.64
CA ASN A 95 7.63 -2.41 2.55
C ASN A 95 6.48 -3.33 2.98
N HIS A 96 5.66 -2.85 3.93
CA HIS A 96 4.44 -3.54 4.33
C HIS A 96 3.24 -3.23 3.43
N TRP A 97 3.24 -2.05 2.83
CA TRP A 97 2.03 -1.40 2.35
C TRP A 97 1.78 -1.73 0.88
N ALA A 98 0.55 -2.11 0.59
CA ALA A 98 0.03 -2.11 -0.76
C ALA A 98 -0.53 -0.72 -1.11
N TYR A 99 -0.53 -0.41 -2.40
CA TYR A 99 -0.77 0.94 -2.90
C TYR A 99 -1.69 0.92 -4.12
N VAL A 100 -2.52 1.96 -4.29
CA VAL A 100 -3.38 2.13 -5.46
C VAL A 100 -2.82 3.25 -6.34
N PRO A 101 -2.17 2.91 -7.46
CA PRO A 101 -1.50 3.88 -8.32
C PRO A 101 -2.48 4.60 -9.25
N GLY A 102 -2.04 5.75 -9.76
CA GLY A 102 -2.80 6.53 -10.75
C GLY A 102 -3.92 7.38 -10.16
N LEU A 103 -3.99 7.50 -8.84
CA LEU A 103 -4.85 8.45 -8.16
C LEU A 103 -4.23 9.86 -8.16
N THR A 104 -5.09 10.84 -7.90
CA THR A 104 -4.80 12.27 -7.79
C THR A 104 -5.51 12.87 -6.57
N LEU A 105 -5.17 14.10 -6.21
CA LEU A 105 -5.86 14.86 -5.15
C LEU A 105 -7.31 15.21 -5.52
N GLU A 106 -7.68 15.15 -6.80
CA GLU A 106 -9.03 15.48 -7.28
C GLU A 106 -9.93 14.24 -7.35
N ASP A 107 -9.37 13.03 -7.25
CA ASP A 107 -10.14 11.80 -7.22
C ASP A 107 -11.03 11.71 -5.97
N PRO A 108 -12.16 10.98 -6.01
CA PRO A 108 -13.06 10.83 -4.88
C PRO A 108 -12.39 10.43 -3.56
N ASP A 109 -12.80 11.11 -2.49
CA ASP A 109 -12.25 10.99 -1.14
C ASP A 109 -12.32 9.56 -0.56
N ASP A 110 -13.27 8.75 -1.04
CA ASP A 110 -13.53 7.40 -0.55
C ASP A 110 -12.70 6.32 -1.26
N TYR A 111 -11.99 6.67 -2.33
CA TYR A 111 -11.12 5.75 -3.03
C TYR A 111 -9.99 5.26 -2.11
N PRO A 112 -9.66 3.95 -2.14
CA PRO A 112 -8.55 3.42 -1.39
C PRO A 112 -7.23 3.95 -1.99
N LEU A 113 -6.34 4.48 -1.15
CA LEU A 113 -5.02 4.95 -1.56
C LEU A 113 -3.91 4.00 -1.09
N LEU A 114 -4.00 3.54 0.17
CA LEU A 114 -3.01 2.67 0.80
C LEU A 114 -3.73 1.58 1.59
N ALA A 115 -3.16 0.39 1.65
CA ALA A 115 -3.68 -0.69 2.47
C ALA A 115 -2.56 -1.56 3.04
N ASP A 116 -2.92 -2.38 4.02
CA ASP A 116 -2.09 -3.53 4.39
C ASP A 116 -1.80 -4.40 3.16
N GLY A 117 -0.59 -4.96 3.06
CA GLY A 117 -0.24 -5.85 1.95
C GLY A 117 -1.22 -7.03 1.80
N PHE A 118 -1.63 -7.30 0.56
CA PHE A 118 -2.66 -8.28 0.20
C PHE A 118 -2.13 -9.72 0.23
N ALA A 119 -2.89 -10.69 -0.27
CA ALA A 119 -2.38 -12.03 -0.54
C ALA A 119 -1.35 -11.99 -1.67
N VAL A 120 -0.30 -12.82 -1.58
CA VAL A 120 0.79 -12.85 -2.58
C VAL A 120 0.21 -13.23 -3.95
N GLY A 121 0.53 -12.43 -4.97
CA GLY A 121 0.01 -12.62 -6.33
C GLY A 121 -1.48 -12.34 -6.50
N ARG A 122 -2.18 -11.82 -5.47
CA ARG A 122 -3.60 -11.47 -5.54
C ARG A 122 -3.87 -10.11 -4.88
N PRO A 123 -3.49 -9.00 -5.54
CA PRO A 123 -3.81 -7.67 -5.05
C PRO A 123 -5.32 -7.48 -4.84
N GLY A 124 -5.69 -6.68 -3.83
CA GLY A 124 -7.08 -6.40 -3.48
C GLY A 124 -7.79 -7.44 -2.61
N VAL A 125 -7.19 -8.61 -2.35
CA VAL A 125 -7.78 -9.64 -1.47
C VAL A 125 -6.79 -10.12 -0.42
N TYR A 126 -7.27 -10.59 0.73
CA TYR A 126 -6.44 -11.03 1.85
C TYR A 126 -6.59 -12.54 2.10
N ASP A 127 -5.56 -13.15 2.68
CA ASP A 127 -5.56 -14.53 3.16
C ASP A 127 -5.06 -14.59 4.62
N LYS A 128 -5.03 -15.79 5.22
CA LYS A 128 -4.56 -15.95 6.61
C LYS A 128 -3.09 -15.55 6.79
N GLN A 129 -2.27 -15.69 5.75
CA GLN A 129 -0.84 -15.40 5.79
C GLN A 129 -0.57 -13.91 5.69
N SER A 130 -1.20 -13.20 4.75
CA SER A 130 -1.05 -11.76 4.55
C SER A 130 -1.47 -10.95 5.77
N LEU A 131 -2.44 -11.46 6.53
CA LEU A 131 -2.96 -10.85 7.75
C LEU A 131 -2.16 -11.19 9.01
N ARG A 132 -1.13 -12.03 8.92
CA ARG A 132 -0.36 -12.46 10.09
C ARG A 132 0.47 -11.30 10.64
N ARG A 133 0.23 -10.87 11.88
CA ARG A 133 1.13 -9.95 12.60
C ARG A 133 1.46 -10.45 14.00
N LYS A 134 2.75 -10.47 14.35
CA LYS A 134 3.20 -10.78 15.71
C LYS A 134 2.61 -9.76 16.69
N GLY A 135 2.01 -10.19 17.80
CA GLY A 135 1.47 -9.27 18.81
C GLY A 135 0.08 -8.66 18.49
N TRP A 136 -0.58 -9.06 17.41
CA TRP A 136 -2.00 -8.78 17.17
C TRP A 136 -2.85 -9.64 18.14
N LYS A 137 -3.09 -9.13 19.35
CA LYS A 137 -3.97 -9.78 20.35
C LYS A 137 -5.36 -9.16 20.25
N GLY A 138 -6.36 -9.98 19.95
CA GLY A 138 -7.76 -9.57 19.80
C GLY A 138 -8.36 -10.19 18.54
N GLY A 139 -8.97 -11.37 18.71
CA GLY A 139 -9.92 -12.01 17.80
C GLY A 139 -9.81 -11.66 16.31
N ARG A 140 -8.93 -12.39 15.63
CA ARG A 140 -8.95 -12.81 14.21
C ARG A 140 -8.90 -11.71 13.14
N ALA A 141 -7.83 -11.76 12.33
CA ALA A 141 -7.79 -11.86 10.85
C ALA A 141 -8.97 -11.32 9.98
N GLU A 142 -9.75 -10.37 10.47
CA GLU A 142 -10.94 -9.82 9.80
C GLU A 142 -10.88 -8.30 9.77
N ARG A 143 -9.72 -7.69 10.05
CA ARG A 143 -9.53 -6.26 9.86
C ARG A 143 -8.26 -5.99 9.08
N ALA A 144 -8.34 -5.02 8.18
CA ALA A 144 -7.21 -4.44 7.49
C ALA A 144 -7.15 -2.94 7.77
N ILE A 145 -5.95 -2.37 7.78
CA ILE A 145 -5.76 -0.93 7.68
C ILE A 145 -6.00 -0.53 6.24
N VAL A 146 -6.88 0.44 6.06
CA VAL A 146 -7.11 1.11 4.78
C VAL A 146 -6.97 2.60 5.01
N VAL A 147 -6.21 3.25 4.13
CA VAL A 147 -6.14 4.69 4.03
C VAL A 147 -6.81 5.12 2.73
N ARG A 148 -7.72 6.07 2.84
CA ARG A 148 -8.47 6.62 1.71
C ARG A 148 -7.80 7.87 1.15
N ASN A 149 -8.24 8.34 -0.01
CA ASN A 149 -7.67 9.49 -0.70
C ASN A 149 -7.67 10.76 0.16
N ASN A 150 -8.69 10.94 1.01
CA ASN A 150 -8.76 12.04 1.98
C ASN A 150 -7.83 11.88 3.21
N GLN A 151 -6.87 10.93 3.16
CA GLN A 151 -5.93 10.60 4.24
C GLN A 151 -6.56 10.02 5.51
N SER A 152 -7.86 9.73 5.50
CA SER A 152 -8.48 9.01 6.62
C SER A 152 -7.98 7.57 6.64
N ALA A 153 -7.41 7.16 7.78
CA ALA A 153 -6.93 5.80 8.02
C ALA A 153 -7.80 5.12 9.07
N ALA A 154 -8.30 3.93 8.75
CA ALA A 154 -9.17 3.15 9.62
C ALA A 154 -8.81 1.67 9.63
N LEU A 155 -9.13 0.99 10.74
CA LEU A 155 -9.21 -0.47 10.79
C LEU A 155 -10.59 -0.88 10.25
N VAL A 156 -10.63 -1.35 9.01
CA VAL A 156 -11.86 -1.71 8.32
C VAL A 156 -12.11 -3.20 8.47
N ARG A 157 -13.36 -3.58 8.77
CA ARG A 157 -13.76 -4.99 8.82
C ARG A 157 -13.80 -5.57 7.41
N MET A 158 -13.22 -6.75 7.25
CA MET A 158 -13.27 -7.54 6.03
C MET A 158 -14.40 -8.57 6.09
N VAL A 159 -14.86 -8.98 4.92
CA VAL A 159 -15.85 -10.05 4.75
C VAL A 159 -15.19 -11.22 4.04
N GLN A 160 -15.42 -12.42 4.57
CA GLN A 160 -14.92 -13.64 3.96
C GLN A 160 -15.74 -13.97 2.70
N THR A 161 -15.05 -14.23 1.60
CA THR A 161 -15.59 -14.64 0.31
C THR A 161 -14.83 -15.89 -0.15
N GLY A 162 -15.42 -17.07 0.13
CA GLY A 162 -14.72 -18.35 -0.06
C GLY A 162 -13.49 -18.47 0.86
N GLU A 163 -12.31 -18.65 0.28
CA GLU A 163 -11.04 -18.78 1.00
C GLU A 163 -10.35 -17.44 1.31
N PHE A 164 -10.85 -16.33 0.75
CA PHE A 164 -10.24 -15.01 0.86
C PHE A 164 -11.10 -14.05 1.67
N TRP A 165 -10.51 -12.94 2.05
CA TRP A 165 -11.20 -11.82 2.69
C TRP A 165 -11.09 -10.58 1.80
N ILE A 166 -12.17 -9.81 1.71
CA ILE A 166 -12.19 -8.53 1.00
C ILE A 166 -12.65 -7.41 1.93
N VAL A 167 -12.19 -6.20 1.65
CA VAL A 167 -12.79 -4.99 2.22
C VAL A 167 -13.95 -4.60 1.31
N LEU A 168 -15.13 -4.39 1.90
CA LEU A 168 -16.30 -3.99 1.12
C LEU A 168 -16.22 -2.51 0.73
N ARG A 169 -16.63 -2.19 -0.50
CA ARG A 169 -16.79 -0.82 -0.98
C ARG A 169 -17.81 -0.03 -0.16
N ALA A 170 -18.99 -0.62 0.03
CA ALA A 170 -20.07 -0.09 0.84
C ALA A 170 -20.62 -1.18 1.76
N PRO A 171 -21.14 -0.83 2.94
CA PRO A 171 -21.91 -1.78 3.73
C PRO A 171 -23.19 -2.10 2.95
N ALA A 172 -23.33 -3.36 2.50
CA ALA A 172 -24.57 -3.98 2.02
C ALA A 172 -25.00 -3.98 0.53
N PRO A 173 -24.15 -3.85 -0.51
CA PRO A 173 -24.54 -4.41 -1.80
C PRO A 173 -24.43 -5.95 -1.74
N ALA A 174 -25.49 -6.63 -2.17
CA ALA A 174 -25.45 -8.03 -2.55
C ALA A 174 -25.46 -8.06 -4.10
N PRO A 175 -24.44 -8.64 -4.77
CA PRO A 175 -23.27 -9.33 -4.21
C PRO A 175 -22.24 -8.39 -3.55
N PRO A 176 -21.41 -8.91 -2.63
CA PRO A 176 -20.38 -8.11 -1.97
C PRO A 176 -19.33 -7.63 -2.97
N GLU A 177 -19.08 -6.32 -2.98
CA GLU A 177 -18.15 -5.68 -3.91
C GLU A 177 -16.85 -5.31 -3.21
N ASN A 178 -15.73 -5.64 -3.86
CA ASN A 178 -14.41 -5.35 -3.34
C ASN A 178 -14.09 -3.85 -3.50
N LEU A 179 -13.67 -3.21 -2.41
CA LEU A 179 -13.21 -1.81 -2.42
C LEU A 179 -12.06 -1.57 -3.41
N PHE A 180 -11.24 -2.59 -3.65
CA PHE A 180 -10.02 -2.51 -4.45
C PHE A 180 -10.15 -3.05 -5.88
N SER A 181 -11.35 -3.41 -6.35
CA SER A 181 -11.54 -3.84 -7.74
C SER A 181 -11.73 -2.64 -8.66
N VAL A 182 -10.99 -2.60 -9.79
CA VAL A 182 -11.09 -1.54 -10.81
C VAL A 182 -12.48 -1.40 -11.42
N SER A 183 -13.20 -2.51 -11.61
CA SER A 183 -14.52 -2.49 -12.23
C SER A 183 -15.60 -2.94 -11.26
N ALA A 184 -16.71 -2.21 -11.24
CA ALA A 184 -17.94 -2.62 -10.57
C ALA A 184 -19.16 -2.08 -11.33
N ASN A 185 -20.19 -2.90 -11.52
CA ASN A 185 -21.46 -2.53 -12.15
C ASN A 185 -21.35 -1.74 -13.48
N GLY A 186 -20.42 -2.15 -14.35
CA GLY A 186 -20.29 -1.58 -15.70
C GLY A 186 -19.53 -0.25 -15.79
N GLY A 187 -18.93 0.23 -14.70
CA GLY A 187 -18.07 1.42 -14.69
C GLY A 187 -16.73 1.19 -13.98
N GLN A 188 -15.77 2.04 -14.28
CA GLN A 188 -14.46 2.05 -13.62
C GLN A 188 -14.59 2.75 -12.26
N TRP A 189 -14.33 2.01 -11.18
CA TRP A 189 -14.37 2.48 -9.80
C TRP A 189 -13.05 3.13 -9.37
N ILE A 190 -11.91 2.50 -9.63
CA ILE A 190 -10.58 3.09 -9.36
C ILE A 190 -9.75 3.10 -10.65
N PRO A 191 -8.79 4.03 -10.79
CA PRO A 191 -8.05 4.20 -12.04
C PRO A 191 -7.21 2.98 -12.41
N ARG A 192 -6.67 2.25 -11.42
CA ARG A 192 -5.80 1.08 -11.63
C ARG A 192 -5.95 0.07 -10.50
N ASP A 193 -5.58 -1.18 -10.79
CA ASP A 193 -5.54 -2.23 -9.78
C ASP A 193 -4.49 -1.89 -8.72
N PRO A 194 -4.73 -2.25 -7.44
CA PRO A 194 -3.72 -2.10 -6.42
C PRO A 194 -2.48 -2.94 -6.76
N VAL A 195 -1.34 -2.46 -6.29
CA VAL A 195 -0.08 -3.18 -6.35
C VAL A 195 0.35 -3.62 -4.96
N ASN A 196 0.91 -4.82 -4.87
CA ASN A 196 1.46 -5.37 -3.63
C ASN A 196 2.90 -4.91 -3.40
N PRO A 197 3.37 -4.90 -2.14
CA PRO A 197 4.80 -4.80 -1.87
C PRO A 197 5.55 -6.02 -2.41
N LEU A 198 6.86 -5.86 -2.63
CA LEU A 198 7.72 -6.97 -3.03
C LEU A 198 7.88 -7.95 -1.84
N PRO A 199 7.66 -9.27 -2.06
CA PRO A 199 7.79 -10.25 -0.99
C PRO A 199 9.24 -10.32 -0.50
N PRO A 200 9.48 -10.66 0.78
CA PRO A 200 10.84 -10.83 1.27
C PRO A 200 11.56 -11.94 0.48
N PRO A 201 12.87 -11.80 0.24
CA PRO A 201 13.63 -12.81 -0.50
C PRO A 201 13.50 -14.16 0.21
N THR A 202 13.17 -15.20 -0.56
CA THR A 202 13.17 -16.57 -0.05
C THR A 202 14.62 -16.90 0.33
N SER A 203 14.86 -17.17 1.61
CA SER A 203 16.19 -17.62 2.05
C SER A 203 16.53 -18.89 1.28
N ARG A 204 17.59 -18.85 0.47
CA ARG A 204 18.29 -20.05 0.00
C ARG A 204 19.02 -20.70 1.18
#